data_AF-A0A9D6EP07-F1
#
_entry.id   AF-A0A9D6EP07-F1
#
_cell.length_a   1.000
_cell.length_b   1.000
_cell.length_c   1.000
_cell.angle_alpha   90.00
_cell.angle_beta   90.00
_cell.angle_gamma   90.00
#
_symmetry.space_group_name_H-M   'P 1'
#
loop_
_entity.id
_entity.type
_entity.pdbx_description
1 polymer ?
#
loop_
_entity_poly.entity_id
_entity_poly.type
_entity_poly.pdbx_seq_one_letter_code
_entity_poly.pdbx_strand_id
1 'polypeptide(L)'
;MKCRKCGGTAVLELRRHNAAFCRPDFIDFFRNQVAEAIRRHRMFTREEAVLVAVSGGKDSLALWDVLIETGYQTAGLYLDLGIFDYSVESKARCEAFAASRGQKLIVESVAETVGAGIPEVQKATRRPTCSACGLSKRYLMNRAAVDHGYPVIATGHNLDD
;
A
#
# COMPACT_ATOMS: atom_id res chain seq x y z
N MET A 1 -28.10 16.25 -3.60
CA MET A 1 -28.14 14.83 -4.03
C MET A 1 -28.34 13.93 -2.81
N LYS A 2 -29.02 12.79 -2.96
CA LYS A 2 -29.22 11.81 -1.88
C LYS A 2 -28.25 10.64 -2.02
N CYS A 3 -27.84 10.09 -0.89
CA CYS A 3 -27.06 8.87 -0.84
C CYS A 3 -27.90 7.72 -1.40
N ARG A 4 -27.33 6.94 -2.33
CA ARG A 4 -28.01 5.80 -2.96
C ARG A 4 -28.34 4.67 -1.99
N LYS A 5 -27.53 4.50 -0.94
CA LYS A 5 -27.68 3.39 0.03
C LYS A 5 -28.65 3.74 1.16
N CYS A 6 -28.44 4.86 1.87
CA CYS A 6 -29.28 5.23 3.03
C CYS A 6 -30.30 6.35 2.77
N GLY A 7 -30.25 7.06 1.63
CA GLY A 7 -31.13 8.20 1.34
C GLY A 7 -30.74 9.53 2.00
N GLY A 8 -29.72 9.56 2.87
CA GLY A 8 -29.20 10.77 3.51
C GLY A 8 -28.48 11.74 2.55
N THR A 9 -27.88 12.80 3.07
CA THR A 9 -27.16 13.79 2.23
C THR A 9 -25.88 13.20 1.64
N ALA A 10 -25.79 13.13 0.32
CA ALA A 10 -24.58 12.69 -0.36
C ALA A 10 -23.50 13.78 -0.37
N VAL A 11 -22.24 13.38 -0.21
CA VAL A 11 -21.05 14.25 -0.24
C VAL A 11 -20.12 13.94 -1.41
N LEU A 12 -20.33 12.80 -2.08
CA LEU A 12 -19.53 12.35 -3.22
C LEU A 12 -20.45 11.77 -4.30
N GLU A 13 -20.19 12.11 -5.55
CA GLU A 13 -20.82 11.53 -6.73
C GLU A 13 -19.82 10.65 -7.48
N LEU A 14 -20.22 9.42 -7.80
CA LEU A 14 -19.47 8.48 -8.63
C LEU A 14 -20.19 8.31 -9.96
N ARG A 15 -19.87 9.17 -10.93
CA ARG A 15 -20.53 9.21 -12.24
C ARG A 15 -20.48 7.88 -12.98
N ARG A 16 -19.32 7.20 -12.99
CA ARG A 16 -19.16 5.87 -13.60
C ARG A 16 -20.13 4.83 -13.04
N HIS A 17 -20.56 4.99 -11.78
CA HIS A 17 -21.49 4.08 -11.11
C HIS A 17 -22.93 4.60 -11.09
N ASN A 18 -23.20 5.78 -11.69
CA ASN A 18 -24.49 6.47 -11.61
C ASN A 18 -25.03 6.49 -10.16
N ALA A 19 -24.18 6.88 -9.21
CA ALA A 19 -24.49 6.81 -7.79
C ALA A 19 -23.85 7.97 -7.02
N ALA A 20 -24.50 8.40 -5.94
CA ALA A 20 -23.95 9.35 -4.98
C ALA A 20 -24.00 8.75 -3.57
N PHE A 21 -23.02 9.05 -2.72
CA PHE A 21 -22.89 8.46 -1.39
C PHE A 21 -22.65 9.51 -0.30
N CYS A 22 -23.19 9.27 0.89
CA CYS A 22 -22.71 9.94 2.09
C CYS A 22 -21.36 9.33 2.50
N ARG A 23 -20.62 9.98 3.41
CA ARG A 23 -19.29 9.53 3.82
C ARG A 23 -19.23 8.07 4.29
N PRO A 24 -20.05 7.61 5.27
CA PRO A 24 -19.94 6.23 5.76
C PRO A 24 -20.27 5.20 4.68
N ASP A 25 -21.35 5.42 3.92
CA ASP A 25 -21.75 4.48 2.86
C ASP A 25 -20.74 4.42 1.70
N PHE A 26 -20.01 5.51 1.43
CA PHE A 26 -18.92 5.47 0.47
C PHE A 26 -17.76 4.60 0.97
N ILE A 27 -17.38 4.70 2.24
CA ILE A 27 -16.30 3.91 2.81
C ILE A 27 -16.65 2.41 2.79
N ASP A 28 -17.88 2.06 3.16
CA ASP A 28 -18.38 0.69 3.03
C ASP A 28 -18.36 0.20 1.58
N PHE A 29 -18.84 1.04 0.65
CA PHE A 29 -18.83 0.72 -0.77
C PHE A 29 -17.41 0.48 -1.30
N PHE A 30 -16.46 1.32 -0.91
CA PHE A 30 -15.05 1.18 -1.30
C PHE A 30 -14.44 -0.11 -0.78
N ARG A 31 -14.61 -0.41 0.52
CA ARG A 31 -14.13 -1.65 1.15
C ARG A 31 -14.71 -2.89 0.46
N ASN A 32 -16.01 -2.88 0.15
CA ASN A 32 -16.67 -3.96 -0.56
C ASN A 32 -16.15 -4.14 -1.99
N GLN A 33 -15.84 -3.06 -2.71
CA GLN A 33 -15.24 -3.17 -4.04
C GLN A 33 -13.85 -3.82 -4.00
N VAL A 34 -13.01 -3.45 -3.01
CA VAL A 34 -11.69 -4.08 -2.85
C VAL A 34 -11.82 -5.56 -2.51
N ALA A 35 -12.68 -5.91 -1.55
CA ALA A 35 -12.92 -7.31 -1.16
C ALA A 35 -13.47 -8.14 -2.33
N GLU A 36 -14.37 -7.58 -3.12
CA GLU A 36 -14.92 -8.24 -4.32
C GLU A 36 -13.84 -8.43 -5.40
N ALA A 37 -12.94 -7.45 -5.59
CA ALA A 37 -11.83 -7.59 -6.52
C ALA A 37 -10.89 -8.74 -6.11
N ILE A 38 -10.50 -8.79 -4.83
CA ILE A 38 -9.66 -9.87 -4.27
C ILE A 38 -10.32 -11.23 -4.50
N ARG A 39 -11.61 -11.36 -4.18
CA ARG A 39 -12.39 -12.59 -4.34
C ARG A 39 -12.52 -13.01 -5.81
N ARG A 40 -12.92 -12.07 -6.68
CA ARG A 40 -13.17 -12.32 -8.11
C ARG A 40 -11.90 -12.78 -8.83
N HIS A 41 -10.77 -12.17 -8.51
CA HIS A 41 -9.50 -12.47 -9.12
C HIS A 41 -8.70 -13.54 -8.37
N ARG A 42 -9.25 -14.09 -7.28
CA ARG A 42 -8.59 -15.09 -6.42
C ARG A 42 -7.18 -14.64 -6.03
N MET A 43 -7.04 -13.38 -5.64
CA MET A 43 -5.72 -12.79 -5.36
C MET A 43 -5.06 -13.43 -4.14
N PHE A 44 -5.83 -13.64 -3.08
CA PHE A 44 -5.42 -14.29 -1.84
C PHE A 44 -6.65 -14.55 -0.94
N THR A 45 -6.46 -15.34 0.10
CA THR A 45 -7.46 -15.76 1.08
C THR A 45 -7.27 -15.03 2.43
N ARG A 46 -8.14 -15.31 3.42
CA ARG A 46 -8.06 -14.66 4.74
C ARG A 46 -7.02 -15.34 5.65
N GLU A 47 -6.69 -16.57 5.31
CA GLU A 47 -5.75 -17.43 5.99
C GLU A 47 -4.30 -17.13 5.58
N GLU A 48 -4.10 -16.51 4.41
CA GLU A 48 -2.79 -16.10 3.92
C GLU A 48 -2.36 -14.76 4.54
N ALA A 49 -1.14 -14.74 5.08
CA ALA A 49 -0.52 -13.50 5.55
C ALA A 49 -0.09 -12.63 4.36
N VAL A 50 -0.56 -11.38 4.34
CA VAL A 50 -0.30 -10.42 3.26
C VAL A 50 0.69 -9.36 3.71
N LEU A 51 1.80 -9.24 2.98
CA LEU A 51 2.76 -8.16 3.16
C LEU A 51 2.36 -6.96 2.30
N VAL A 52 1.95 -5.87 2.91
CA VAL A 52 1.50 -4.66 2.20
C VAL A 52 2.69 -3.73 2.03
N ALA A 53 3.12 -3.49 0.79
CA ALA A 53 4.17 -2.53 0.49
C ALA A 53 3.64 -1.10 0.68
N VAL A 54 4.16 -0.38 1.68
CA VAL A 54 3.71 0.95 2.08
C VAL A 54 4.78 2.01 1.84
N SER A 55 4.38 3.11 1.21
CA SER A 55 5.26 4.25 0.90
C SER A 55 4.98 5.50 1.74
N GLY A 56 4.01 5.44 2.64
CA GLY A 56 3.46 6.60 3.35
C GLY A 56 2.50 7.44 2.49
N GLY A 57 2.26 7.03 1.25
CA GLY A 57 1.28 7.61 0.34
C GLY A 57 -0.15 7.14 0.62
N LYS A 58 -1.12 7.92 0.12
CA LYS A 58 -2.56 7.67 0.30
C LYS A 58 -2.98 6.26 -0.16
N ASP A 59 -2.44 5.78 -1.28
CA ASP A 59 -2.96 4.58 -1.94
C ASP A 59 -2.54 3.31 -1.18
N SER A 60 -1.25 3.20 -0.82
CA SER A 60 -0.77 2.07 -0.03
C SER A 60 -1.31 2.05 1.40
N LEU A 61 -1.46 3.22 2.04
CA LEU A 61 -2.02 3.29 3.39
C LEU A 61 -3.53 3.01 3.40
N ALA A 62 -4.27 3.48 2.39
CA ALA A 62 -5.69 3.15 2.23
C ALA A 62 -5.88 1.67 1.92
N LEU A 63 -5.02 1.06 1.09
CA LEU A 63 -5.05 -0.39 0.87
C LEU A 63 -4.84 -1.13 2.19
N TRP A 64 -3.83 -0.74 2.97
CA TRP A 64 -3.56 -1.39 4.25
C TRP A 64 -4.74 -1.25 5.22
N ASP A 65 -5.33 -0.04 5.33
CA ASP A 65 -6.55 0.19 6.12
C ASP A 65 -7.68 -0.75 5.72
N VAL A 66 -7.97 -0.85 4.43
CA VAL A 66 -9.06 -1.69 3.94
C VAL A 66 -8.81 -3.15 4.24
N LEU A 67 -7.58 -3.65 4.07
CA LEU A 67 -7.25 -5.05 4.36
C LEU A 67 -7.38 -5.37 5.85
N ILE A 68 -6.97 -4.47 6.74
CA ILE A 68 -7.15 -4.60 8.19
C ILE A 68 -8.65 -4.65 8.52
N GLU A 69 -9.41 -3.66 8.06
CA GLU A 69 -10.83 -3.47 8.38
C GLU A 69 -11.72 -4.56 7.80
N THR A 70 -11.28 -5.17 6.71
CA THR A 70 -11.98 -6.31 6.11
C THR A 70 -11.55 -7.64 6.71
N GLY A 71 -10.57 -7.69 7.62
CA GLY A 71 -10.19 -8.88 8.40
C GLY A 71 -9.14 -9.78 7.76
N TYR A 72 -8.23 -9.23 6.96
CA TYR A 72 -7.06 -9.97 6.45
C TYR A 72 -5.90 -9.90 7.45
N GLN A 73 -5.08 -10.96 7.47
CA GLN A 73 -3.84 -10.98 8.23
C GLN A 73 -2.78 -10.18 7.48
N THR A 74 -2.37 -9.03 8.02
CA THR A 74 -1.45 -8.13 7.30
C THR A 74 -0.25 -7.72 8.14
N ALA A 75 0.84 -7.35 7.45
CA ALA A 75 1.89 -6.51 7.99
C ALA A 75 2.31 -5.51 6.90
N GLY A 76 2.90 -4.40 7.32
CA GLY A 76 3.45 -3.40 6.41
C GLY A 76 4.90 -3.71 6.07
N LEU A 77 5.31 -3.39 4.86
CA LEU A 77 6.71 -3.30 4.45
C LEU A 77 7.00 -1.89 3.96
N TYR A 78 7.90 -1.19 4.65
CA TYR A 78 8.47 0.07 4.20
C TYR A 78 9.90 -0.15 3.71
N LEU A 79 10.19 0.31 2.49
CA LEU A 79 11.54 0.28 1.93
C LEU A 79 12.18 1.67 2.06
N ASP A 80 13.20 1.78 2.90
CA ASP A 80 14.00 2.99 3.00
C ASP A 80 14.98 3.08 1.82
N LEU A 81 14.68 3.98 0.89
CA LEU A 81 15.45 4.18 -0.34
C LEU A 81 16.72 5.04 -0.13
N GLY A 82 16.93 5.58 1.06
CA GLY A 82 18.02 6.51 1.35
C GLY A 82 17.88 7.86 0.65
N ILE A 83 16.65 8.28 0.34
CA ILE A 83 16.35 9.61 -0.23
C ILE A 83 16.10 10.53 0.97
N PHE A 84 17.19 11.00 1.59
CA PHE A 84 17.29 11.76 2.84
C PHE A 84 15.95 12.29 3.41
N ASP A 85 15.54 13.51 3.07
CA ASP A 85 14.42 14.19 3.77
C ASP A 85 13.06 13.53 3.52
N TYR A 86 12.82 13.06 2.29
CA TYR A 86 11.56 12.40 1.94
C TYR A 86 11.39 11.06 2.67
N SER A 87 12.48 10.31 2.85
CA SER A 87 12.44 8.99 3.46
C SER A 87 12.16 9.06 4.96
N VAL A 88 12.56 10.14 5.63
CA VAL A 88 12.25 10.37 7.04
C VAL A 88 10.75 10.61 7.24
N GLU A 89 10.16 11.52 6.47
CA GLU A 89 8.74 11.87 6.64
C GLU A 89 7.82 10.70 6.24
N SER A 90 8.11 10.03 5.12
CA SER A 90 7.30 8.90 4.66
C SER A 90 7.39 7.68 5.58
N LYS A 91 8.57 7.40 6.15
CA LYS A 91 8.75 6.39 7.19
C LYS A 91 7.93 6.72 8.43
N ALA A 92 8.03 7.95 8.95
CA ALA A 92 7.30 8.38 10.14
C ALA A 92 5.78 8.23 9.97
N ARG A 93 5.24 8.52 8.78
CA ARG A 93 3.82 8.30 8.46
C ARG A 93 3.44 6.81 8.52
N CYS A 94 4.28 5.93 7.99
CA CYS A 94 4.04 4.48 8.04
C CYS A 94 4.10 3.94 9.46
N GLU A 95 5.09 4.38 10.25
CA GLU A 95 5.25 3.99 11.65
C GLU A 95 4.05 4.45 12.49
N ALA A 96 3.63 5.72 12.34
CA ALA A 96 2.46 6.25 13.02
C ALA A 96 1.17 5.50 12.64
N PHE A 97 0.99 5.19 11.35
CA PHE A 97 -0.16 4.40 10.89
C PHE A 97 -0.16 3.01 11.52
N ALA A 98 0.96 2.30 11.44
CA ALA A 98 1.11 0.95 11.98
C ALA A 98 0.83 0.92 13.49
N ALA A 99 1.43 1.86 14.24
CA ALA A 99 1.23 2.00 15.68
C ALA A 99 -0.25 2.26 16.03
N SER A 100 -0.92 3.17 15.30
CA SER A 100 -2.34 3.50 15.54
C SER A 100 -3.28 2.33 15.29
N ARG A 101 -2.86 1.34 14.49
CA ARG A 101 -3.64 0.16 14.11
C ARG A 101 -3.19 -1.13 14.81
N GLY A 102 -2.17 -1.06 15.68
CA GLY A 102 -1.59 -2.24 16.32
C GLY A 102 -0.99 -3.23 15.33
N GLN A 103 -0.47 -2.75 14.21
CA GLN A 103 0.07 -3.58 13.13
C GLN A 103 1.60 -3.63 13.15
N LYS A 104 2.17 -4.74 12.67
CA LYS A 104 3.61 -4.87 12.44
C LYS A 104 4.01 -4.07 11.20
N LEU A 105 5.09 -3.30 11.30
CA LEU A 105 5.77 -2.67 10.18
C LEU A 105 7.20 -3.21 10.10
N ILE A 106 7.53 -3.82 8.97
CA ILE A 106 8.89 -4.24 8.62
C ILE A 106 9.53 -3.08 7.86
N VAL A 107 10.73 -2.69 8.28
CA VAL A 107 11.52 -1.63 7.64
C VAL A 107 12.78 -2.25 7.09
N GLU A 108 12.98 -2.16 5.79
CA GLU A 108 14.18 -2.68 5.10
C GLU A 108 14.91 -1.51 4.44
N SER A 109 16.22 -1.41 4.65
CA SER A 109 17.05 -0.38 4.05
C SER A 109 17.70 -0.87 2.75
N VAL A 110 17.51 -0.11 1.66
CA VAL A 110 18.19 -0.38 0.39
C VAL A 110 19.71 -0.23 0.57
N ALA A 111 20.15 0.78 1.33
CA ALA A 111 21.56 1.05 1.54
C ALA A 111 22.26 -0.10 2.27
N GLU A 112 21.61 -0.66 3.30
CA GLU A 112 22.15 -1.80 4.06
C GLU A 112 22.22 -3.07 3.21
N THR A 113 21.26 -3.25 2.30
CA THR A 113 21.19 -4.46 1.47
C THR A 113 22.09 -4.40 0.24
N VAL A 114 22.12 -3.27 -0.45
CA VAL A 114 22.79 -3.11 -1.76
C VAL A 114 24.17 -2.46 -1.59
N GLY A 115 24.52 -2.02 -0.38
CA GLY A 115 25.77 -1.33 -0.06
C GLY A 115 25.81 0.13 -0.51
N ALA A 116 24.70 0.66 -1.05
CA ALA A 116 24.60 2.01 -1.58
C ALA A 116 23.14 2.48 -1.62
N GLY A 117 22.89 3.75 -1.34
CA GLY A 117 21.58 4.39 -1.53
C GLY A 117 21.24 4.55 -3.02
N ILE A 118 19.97 4.81 -3.34
CA ILE A 118 19.54 5.02 -4.74
C ILE A 118 20.35 6.11 -5.47
N PRO A 119 20.70 7.26 -4.85
CA PRO A 119 21.54 8.28 -5.49
C PRO A 119 22.94 7.78 -5.87
N GLU A 120 23.51 6.87 -5.09
CA GLU A 120 24.84 6.30 -5.32
C GLU A 120 24.80 5.22 -6.41
N VAL A 121 23.76 4.38 -6.39
CA VAL A 121 23.49 3.40 -7.46
C VAL A 121 23.28 4.09 -8.80
N GLN A 122 22.60 5.24 -8.83
CA GLN A 122 22.45 6.05 -10.04
C GLN A 122 23.82 6.51 -10.57
N LYS A 123 24.67 7.08 -9.70
CA LYS A 123 26.01 7.54 -10.08
C LYS A 123 26.88 6.41 -10.65
N ALA A 124 26.80 5.21 -10.05
CA ALA A 124 27.56 4.05 -10.48
C ALA A 124 27.06 3.42 -11.80
N THR A 125 25.75 3.35 -12.01
CA THR A 125 25.15 2.62 -13.13
C THR A 125 24.84 3.49 -14.36
N ARG A 126 24.88 4.82 -14.23
CA ARG A 126 24.42 5.81 -15.24
C ARG A 126 22.98 5.58 -15.73
N ARG A 127 22.20 4.74 -15.04
CA ARG A 127 20.78 4.52 -15.35
C ARG A 127 19.95 5.68 -14.79
N PRO A 128 18.81 6.02 -15.41
CA PRO A 128 17.85 6.94 -14.83
C PRO A 128 17.46 6.47 -13.41
N THR A 129 17.39 7.41 -12.46
CA THR A 129 17.13 7.12 -11.04
C THR A 129 15.90 6.25 -10.83
N CYS A 130 14.82 6.48 -11.60
CA CYS A 130 13.59 5.70 -11.53
C CYS A 130 13.73 4.26 -12.04
N SER A 131 14.63 4.01 -12.99
CA SER A 131 14.90 2.66 -13.52
C SER A 131 15.62 1.78 -12.50
N ALA A 132 16.67 2.32 -11.87
CA ALA A 132 17.40 1.63 -10.80
C ALA A 132 16.51 1.43 -9.56
N CYS A 133 15.77 2.48 -9.17
CA CYS A 133 14.85 2.44 -8.03
C CYS A 133 13.73 1.39 -8.21
N GLY A 134 13.11 1.30 -9.39
CA GLY A 134 12.07 0.31 -9.66
C GLY A 134 12.58 -1.13 -9.61
N LEU A 135 13.78 -1.40 -10.14
CA LEU A 135 14.40 -2.72 -10.07
C LEU A 135 14.70 -3.12 -8.62
N SER A 136 15.37 -2.24 -7.87
CA SER A 136 15.72 -2.51 -6.46
C SER A 136 14.47 -2.72 -5.62
N LYS A 137 13.43 -1.89 -5.77
CA LYS A 137 12.18 -2.04 -5.02
C LYS A 137 11.54 -3.41 -5.25
N ARG A 138 11.35 -3.82 -6.51
CA ARG A 138 10.69 -5.11 -6.81
C ARG A 138 11.47 -6.29 -6.24
N TYR A 139 12.79 -6.28 -6.39
CA TYR A 139 13.64 -7.31 -5.82
C TYR A 139 13.54 -7.36 -4.29
N LEU A 140 13.67 -6.21 -3.63
CA LEU A 140 13.68 -6.13 -2.17
C LEU A 140 12.32 -6.46 -1.55
N MET A 141 11.21 -6.02 -2.18
CA MET A 141 9.87 -6.42 -1.74
C MET A 141 9.70 -7.94 -1.81
N ASN A 142 10.10 -8.55 -2.93
CA ASN A 142 10.03 -10.00 -3.10
C ASN A 142 10.89 -10.73 -2.07
N ARG A 143 12.14 -10.28 -1.89
CA ARG A 143 13.06 -10.89 -0.92
C ARG A 143 12.51 -10.78 0.50
N ALA A 144 12.04 -9.60 0.92
CA ALA A 144 11.46 -9.41 2.25
C ALA A 144 10.24 -10.31 2.48
N ALA A 145 9.38 -10.49 1.48
CA ALA A 145 8.27 -11.44 1.61
C ALA A 145 8.76 -12.87 1.83
N VAL A 146 9.76 -13.33 1.08
CA VAL A 146 10.35 -14.67 1.25
C VAL A 146 11.01 -14.81 2.62
N ASP A 147 11.86 -13.86 3.01
CA ASP A 147 12.65 -13.91 4.26
C ASP A 147 11.76 -13.89 5.50
N HIS A 148 10.66 -13.13 5.46
CA HIS A 148 9.70 -13.02 6.57
C HIS A 148 8.50 -13.98 6.45
N GLY A 149 8.48 -14.88 5.45
CA GLY A 149 7.49 -15.94 5.32
C GLY A 149 6.09 -15.50 4.86
N TYR A 150 5.99 -14.42 4.08
CA TYR A 150 4.73 -13.94 3.52
C TYR A 150 4.49 -14.52 2.11
N PRO A 151 3.39 -15.28 1.90
CA PRO A 151 3.06 -15.84 0.59
C PRO A 151 2.56 -14.79 -0.43
N VAL A 152 2.14 -13.61 0.04
CA VAL A 152 1.47 -12.59 -0.78
C VAL A 152 2.06 -11.22 -0.51
N ILE A 153 2.29 -10.45 -1.60
CA ILE A 153 2.59 -9.02 -1.52
C ILE A 153 1.45 -8.24 -2.15
N ALA A 154 0.94 -7.24 -1.43
CA ALA A 154 -0.06 -6.30 -1.94
C ALA A 154 0.55 -4.92 -2.14
N THR A 155 0.23 -4.28 -3.27
CA THR A 155 0.70 -2.93 -3.63
C THR A 155 -0.48 -2.03 -3.95
N GLY A 156 -0.38 -0.74 -3.61
CA GLY A 156 -1.46 0.24 -3.75
C GLY A 156 -1.63 0.82 -5.16
N HIS A 157 -1.37 0.08 -6.23
CA HIS A 157 -1.65 0.58 -7.59
C HIS A 157 -3.17 0.70 -7.79
N ASN A 158 -3.62 1.85 -8.30
CA ASN A 158 -5.03 2.13 -8.59
C ASN A 158 -5.29 2.09 -10.12
N LEU A 159 -6.46 2.53 -10.58
CA LEU A 159 -6.86 2.42 -11.98
C LEU A 159 -6.08 3.37 -12.92
N ASP A 160 -5.58 4.49 -12.39
CA ASP A 160 -4.86 5.51 -13.16
C ASP A 160 -3.37 5.17 -13.32
N ASP A 161 -2.82 4.32 -12.46
CA ASP A 161 -1.43 3.84 -12.50
C ASP A 161 -1.19 2.84 -13.65
#